data_AF-A0A401TQC2-F1
#
_entry.id   AF-A0A401TQC2-F1
#
_cell.length_a   1.000
_cell.length_b   1.000
_cell.length_c   1.000
_cell.angle_alpha   90.00
_cell.angle_beta   90.00
_cell.angle_gamma   90.00
#
_symmetry.space_group_name_H-M   'P 1'
#
loop_
_entity.id
_entity.type
_entity.pdbx_description
1 polymer ?
#
loop_
_entity_poly.entity_id
_entity_poly.type
_entity_poly.pdbx_seq_one_letter_code
_entity_poly.pdbx_strand_id
1 'polypeptide(L)'
;MNIKLQIKCQLQYREHGESAWRQMVAVINQLQKEERLCQLSPGTEYRIRLRCMLYDTTRYWSDWSAEYFGRTAESRMYRNHRR
;
A
#
# COMPACT_ATOMS: atom_id res chain seq x y z
N MET A 1 -12.73 -30.65 -3.17
CA MET A 1 -11.43 -30.20 -2.65
C MET A 1 -11.51 -28.70 -2.38
N ASN A 2 -11.39 -28.27 -1.12
CA ASN A 2 -11.46 -26.85 -0.77
C ASN A 2 -10.04 -26.30 -0.63
N ILE A 3 -9.63 -25.45 -1.56
CA ILE A 3 -8.32 -24.78 -1.51
C ILE A 3 -8.51 -23.44 -0.78
N LYS A 4 -7.89 -23.29 0.38
CA LYS A 4 -7.83 -22.00 1.09
C LYS A 4 -6.62 -21.22 0.58
N LEU A 5 -6.86 -20.24 -0.27
CA LEU A 5 -5.83 -19.30 -0.73
C LEU A 5 -5.72 -18.14 0.26
N GLN A 6 -4.68 -18.15 1.08
CA GLN A 6 -4.28 -17.01 1.89
C GLN A 6 -2.96 -16.46 1.34
N ILE A 7 -2.93 -15.14 1.12
CA ILE A 7 -1.78 -14.46 0.54
C ILE A 7 -1.31 -13.43 1.56
N LYS A 8 0.00 -13.42 1.82
CA LYS A 8 0.66 -12.34 2.56
C LYS A 8 1.20 -11.35 1.55
N CYS A 9 0.87 -10.08 1.69
CA CYS A 9 1.42 -9.01 0.87
C CYS A 9 2.22 -8.03 1.73
N GLN A 10 3.34 -7.59 1.17
CA GLN A 10 4.13 -6.48 1.67
C GLN A 10 3.85 -5.29 0.76
N LEU A 11 3.49 -4.18 1.37
CA LEU A 11 3.25 -2.94 0.67
C LEU A 11 4.28 -1.91 1.15
N GLN A 12 4.94 -1.27 0.19
CA GLN A 12 5.88 -0.19 0.42
C GLN A 12 5.35 1.10 -0.18
N TYR A 13 5.55 2.19 0.56
CA TYR A 13 5.15 3.52 0.13
C TYR A 13 6.15 4.57 0.60
N ARG A 14 6.29 5.66 -0.16
CA ARG A 14 7.15 6.80 0.15
C ARG A 14 6.61 8.07 -0.49
N GLU A 15 6.94 9.22 0.08
CA GLU A 15 6.60 10.48 -0.57
C GLU A 15 7.42 10.65 -1.84
N HIS A 16 6.85 11.36 -2.82
CA HIS A 16 7.56 11.63 -4.06
C HIS A 16 8.85 12.43 -3.75
N GLY A 17 9.99 11.87 -4.15
CA GLY A 17 11.31 12.48 -3.91
C GLY A 17 12.03 11.96 -2.66
N GLU A 18 11.34 11.26 -1.74
CA GLU A 18 12.02 10.57 -0.64
C GLU A 18 12.76 9.33 -1.14
N SER A 19 13.91 8.99 -0.55
CA SER A 19 14.65 7.76 -0.86
C SER A 19 14.20 6.57 0.00
N ALA A 20 13.78 6.83 1.23
CA ALA A 20 13.41 5.80 2.19
C ALA A 20 11.97 5.29 1.96
N TRP A 21 11.80 3.96 1.98
CA TRP A 21 10.49 3.33 1.91
C TRP A 21 9.93 3.06 3.31
N ARG A 22 8.67 3.45 3.54
CA ARG A 22 7.84 2.92 4.63
C ARG A 22 7.21 1.60 4.19
N GLN A 23 6.93 0.71 5.13
CA GLN A 23 6.41 -0.63 4.84
C GLN A 23 5.28 -1.02 5.78
N MET A 24 4.28 -1.72 5.23
CA MET A 24 3.28 -2.46 5.98
C MET A 24 3.13 -3.89 5.45
N VAL A 25 2.56 -4.76 6.28
CA VAL A 25 2.23 -6.14 5.92
C VAL A 25 0.72 -6.30 6.03
N ALA A 26 0.13 -6.87 4.99
CA ALA A 26 -1.29 -7.22 4.96
C ALA A 26 -1.48 -8.70 4.64
N VAL A 27 -2.54 -9.29 5.18
CA VAL A 27 -2.96 -10.66 4.85
C VAL A 27 -4.25 -10.55 4.06
N ILE A 28 -4.15 -10.83 2.77
CA ILE A 28 -5.25 -10.73 1.81
C ILE A 28 -5.82 -12.14 1.62
N ASN A 29 -7.15 -12.24 1.62
CA ASN A 29 -7.86 -13.49 1.39
C ASN A 29 -9.07 -13.23 0.47
N GLN A 30 -9.86 -14.27 0.20
CA GLN A 30 -11.00 -14.16 -0.71
C GLN A 30 -12.05 -13.12 -0.30
N LEU A 31 -12.15 -12.80 1.00
CA LEU A 31 -13.11 -11.85 1.58
C LEU A 31 -12.53 -10.43 1.71
N GLN A 32 -11.21 -10.30 1.85
CA GLN A 32 -10.53 -9.01 2.02
C GLN A 32 -9.52 -8.82 0.89
N LYS A 33 -9.93 -8.09 -0.15
CA LYS A 33 -9.16 -7.83 -1.37
C LYS A 33 -8.49 -6.45 -1.40
N GLU A 34 -8.78 -5.61 -0.41
CA GLU A 34 -8.37 -4.22 -0.36
C GLU A 34 -7.70 -3.89 0.97
N GLU A 35 -6.72 -2.99 0.92
CA GLU A 35 -5.98 -2.51 2.08
C GLU A 35 -5.85 -1.00 2.00
N ARG A 36 -5.98 -0.34 3.16
CA ARG A 36 -5.96 1.12 3.24
C ARG A 36 -4.68 1.60 3.91
N LEU A 37 -3.92 2.42 3.18
CA LEU A 37 -2.84 3.22 3.77
C LEU A 37 -3.43 4.33 4.63
N CYS A 38 -3.01 4.38 5.90
CA CYS A 38 -3.41 5.39 6.87
C CYS A 38 -2.21 6.27 7.26
N GLN A 39 -2.49 7.39 7.94
CA GLN A 39 -1.46 8.32 8.47
C GLN A 39 -0.54 8.90 7.39
N LEU A 40 -1.09 9.14 6.20
CA LEU A 40 -0.40 9.82 5.11
C LEU A 40 -0.55 11.34 5.23
N SER A 41 0.48 12.08 4.83
CA SER A 41 0.45 13.54 4.75
C SER A 41 -0.60 13.98 3.72
N PRO A 42 -1.45 14.98 4.02
CA PRO A 42 -2.48 15.46 3.09
C PRO A 42 -1.88 16.21 1.90
N GLY A 43 -2.58 16.21 0.76
CA GLY A 43 -2.16 16.91 -0.46
C GLY A 43 -0.82 16.45 -1.05
N THR A 44 -0.32 15.29 -0.62
CA THR A 44 1.04 14.81 -0.87
C THR A 44 1.01 13.66 -1.88
N GLU A 45 1.99 13.65 -2.79
CA GLU A 45 2.17 12.59 -3.78
C GLU A 45 3.01 11.45 -3.21
N TYR A 46 2.56 10.23 -3.41
CA TYR A 46 3.19 9.01 -2.94
C TYR A 46 3.48 8.07 -4.13
N ARG A 47 4.59 7.34 -4.01
CA ARG A 47 4.87 6.14 -4.80
C ARG A 47 4.59 4.92 -3.96
N ILE A 48 3.89 3.93 -4.52
CA ILE A 48 3.46 2.73 -3.84
C ILE A 48 3.87 1.51 -4.67
N ARG A 49 4.32 0.44 -4.02
CA ARG A 49 4.58 -0.86 -4.66
C ARG A 49 4.22 -1.99 -3.71
N LEU A 50 3.90 -3.16 -4.25
CA LEU A 50 3.57 -4.33 -3.45
C LEU A 50 4.26 -5.59 -3.97
N ARG A 51 4.42 -6.58 -3.10
CA ARG A 51 4.80 -7.95 -3.47
C ARG A 51 4.07 -8.92 -2.56
N CYS A 52 3.86 -10.14 -3.03
CA CYS A 52 3.05 -11.10 -2.29
C CYS A 52 3.70 -12.49 -2.27
N MET A 53 3.27 -13.31 -1.32
CA MET A 53 3.64 -14.71 -1.17
C MET A 53 2.43 -15.50 -0.68
N LEU A 54 2.39 -16.81 -0.93
CA LEU A 54 1.40 -17.67 -0.28
C LEU A 54 1.73 -17.74 1.21
N TYR A 55 0.74 -17.47 2.07
CA TYR A 55 0.92 -17.28 3.51
C TYR A 55 1.51 -18.53 4.19
N ASP A 56 1.10 -19.72 3.75
CA ASP A 56 1.34 -20.98 4.46
C ASP A 56 2.20 -22.00 3.68
N THR A 57 2.52 -21.73 2.40
CA THR A 57 3.10 -22.77 1.52
C THR A 57 4.39 -22.37 0.83
N THR A 58 4.72 -21.07 0.77
CA THR A 58 5.94 -20.59 0.09
C THR A 58 6.78 -19.75 1.04
N ARG A 59 8.11 -19.80 0.91
CA ARG A 59 9.03 -18.89 1.61
C ARG A 59 9.51 -17.72 0.74
N TYR A 60 9.10 -17.71 -0.53
CA TYR A 60 9.55 -16.75 -1.52
C TYR A 60 8.49 -15.70 -1.75
N TRP A 61 8.91 -14.44 -1.75
CA TRP A 61 8.11 -13.33 -2.22
C TRP A 61 8.17 -13.28 -3.75
N SER A 62 7.08 -12.83 -4.36
CA SER A 62 7.14 -12.32 -5.74
C SER A 62 8.14 -11.16 -5.83
N ASP A 63 8.51 -10.83 -7.06
CA ASP A 63 9.08 -9.52 -7.33
C ASP A 63 8.12 -8.41 -6.92
N TRP A 64 8.69 -7.21 -6.74
CA TRP A 64 7.89 -6.01 -6.55
C TRP A 64 7.07 -5.72 -7.81
N SER A 65 5.83 -5.29 -7.62
CA SER A 65 5.00 -4.72 -8.67
C SER A 65 5.67 -3.47 -9.26
N ALA A 66 5.18 -3.04 -10.43
CA ALA A 66 5.40 -1.68 -10.88
C ALA A 66 4.98 -0.66 -9.80
N GLU A 67 5.64 0.49 -9.77
CA GLU A 67 5.26 1.59 -8.88
C GLU A 67 3.94 2.21 -9.35
N TYR A 68 3.03 2.42 -8.40
CA TYR A 68 1.81 3.18 -8.57
C TYR A 68 1.97 4.58 -7.98
N PHE A 69 1.37 5.58 -8.62
CA PHE A 69 1.41 6.97 -8.19
C PHE A 69 0.05 7.38 -7.65
N GLY A 70 0.01 7.94 -6.45
CA GLY A 70 -1.23 8.39 -5.82
C GLY A 70 -1.04 9.69 -5.07
N ARG A 71 -2.04 10.56 -5.10
CA ARG A 71 -2.06 11.80 -4.32
C ARG A 71 -3.12 11.75 -3.25
N THR A 72 -2.76 12.10 -2.02
CA THR A 72 -3.71 12.18 -0.91
C THR A 72 -4.59 13.43 -1.05
N ALA A 73 -5.80 13.36 -0.52
CA ALA A 73 -6.70 14.52 -0.48
C ALA A 73 -6.08 15.68 0.31
N GLU A 74 -6.40 16.91 -0.09
CA GLU A 74 -6.04 18.10 0.69
C GLU A 74 -6.72 18.06 2.07
N SER A 75 -6.04 18.61 3.08
CA SER A 75 -6.67 18.78 4.38
C SER A 75 -7.73 19.89 4.30
N ARG A 76 -8.90 19.64 4.90
CA ARG A 76 -10.02 20.61 4.96
C ARG A 76 -9.60 21.96 5.57
N MET A 77 -8.54 22.01 6.36
CA MET A 77 -8.07 23.26 6.98
C MET A 77 -7.38 24.24 6.02
N TYR A 78 -6.89 23.78 4.86
CA TYR A 78 -6.22 24.66 3.88
C TYR A 78 -7.18 25.33 2.88
N ARG A 79 -8.45 24.90 2.80
CA ARG A 79 -9.43 25.52 1.88
C ARG A 79 -9.85 26.93 2.27
N ASN A 80 -9.67 27.32 3.54
CA ASN A 80 -10.21 28.57 4.07
C ASN A 80 -9.24 29.76 4.00
N HIS A 81 -8.01 29.57 3.54
CA HIS A 81 -6.98 30.64 3.47
C HIS A 81 -6.73 31.16 2.04
N ARG A 82 -7.58 30.79 1.05
CA ARG A 82 -7.51 31.27 -0.34
C ARG A 82 -8.83 31.90 -0.81
N ARG A 83 -9.49 32.67 0.07
CA ARG A 83 -10.63 33.53 -0.32
C ARG A 83 -10.42 34.92 0.22
#